data_AF-A0AAW9TBP1-F1
#
_entry.id   AF-A0AAW9TBP1-F1
#
_cell.length_a   1.000
_cell.length_b   1.000
_cell.length_c   1.000
_cell.angle_alpha   90.00
_cell.angle_beta   90.00
_cell.angle_gamma   90.00
#
_symmetry.space_group_name_H-M   'P 1'
#
loop_
_entity.id
_entity.type
_entity.pdbx_description
1 polymer ?
#
loop_
_entity_poly.entity_id
_entity_poly.type
_entity_poly.pdbx_seq_one_letter_code
_entity_poly.pdbx_strand_id
1 'polypeptide(L)'
;MHFIKLYQPLIGTKASFLQSFEGDAMRTNASLFWSKLDDASIVFFILTIVAAIGVVVYYYIPFNNQPGRHYLPKYWWRFLAVSAILGFVITIGIAMGFATPKLNGTLMIELKVALANAVLAVVTYWIFSWGWCKWGKTNAYRYL
;
A
#
# COMPACT_ATOMS: atom_id res chain seq x y z
N MET A 1 17.93 5.48 -2.22
CA MET A 1 16.87 6.20 -2.95
C MET A 1 15.74 6.44 -1.97
N HIS A 2 15.28 7.69 -1.79
CA HIS A 2 14.23 8.03 -0.83
C HIS A 2 12.86 7.69 -1.41
N PHE A 3 12.26 6.58 -0.98
CA PHE A 3 10.97 6.09 -1.50
C PHE A 3 9.80 6.96 -1.05
N ILE A 4 9.96 7.75 0.02
CA ILE A 4 8.94 8.70 0.46
C ILE A 4 8.58 9.72 -0.62
N LYS A 5 9.48 9.96 -1.58
CA LYS A 5 9.25 10.85 -2.73
C LYS A 5 8.04 10.43 -3.57
N LEU A 6 7.74 9.14 -3.67
CA LEU A 6 6.57 8.62 -4.40
C LEU A 6 5.25 9.07 -3.77
N TYR A 7 5.26 9.39 -2.47
CA TYR A 7 4.07 9.77 -1.70
C TYR A 7 3.87 11.29 -1.62
N GLN A 8 4.88 12.09 -2.01
CA GLN A 8 4.86 13.55 -1.92
C GLN A 8 3.67 14.23 -2.61
N PRO A 9 3.10 13.73 -3.73
CA PRO A 9 1.89 14.31 -4.30
C PRO A 9 0.71 14.37 -3.32
N LEU A 10 0.69 13.49 -2.30
CA LEU A 10 -0.39 13.43 -1.31
C LEU A 10 0.02 14.01 0.06
N ILE A 11 1.27 13.79 0.48
CA ILE A 11 1.76 14.19 1.82
C ILE A 11 2.52 15.51 1.84
N GLY A 12 2.87 16.07 0.68
CA GLY A 12 3.73 17.25 0.57
C GLY A 12 5.21 16.93 0.74
N THR A 13 6.02 17.96 0.93
CA THR A 13 7.48 17.84 1.11
C THR A 13 7.86 17.87 2.59
N LYS A 14 9.10 17.44 2.90
CA LYS A 14 9.66 17.60 4.25
C LYS A 14 9.63 19.06 4.70
N ALA A 15 9.97 19.99 3.80
CA ALA A 15 9.98 21.42 4.12
C ALA A 15 8.59 21.94 4.50
N SER A 16 7.56 21.61 3.72
CA SER A 16 6.18 22.01 4.04
C SER A 16 5.66 21.37 5.33
N PHE A 17 6.07 20.14 5.62
CA PHE A 17 5.72 19.48 6.89
C PHE A 17 6.39 20.17 8.09
N LEU A 18 7.68 20.52 7.99
CA LEU A 18 8.41 21.18 9.08
C LEU A 18 7.95 22.61 9.36
N GLN A 19 7.38 23.30 8.37
CA GLN A 19 6.81 24.63 8.54
C GLN A 19 5.66 24.67 9.55
N SER A 20 4.96 23.55 9.76
CA SER A 20 3.85 23.45 10.72
C SER A 20 4.29 23.34 12.18
N PHE A 21 5.60 23.29 12.47
CA PHE A 21 6.14 23.14 13.81
C PHE A 21 6.93 24.38 14.23
N GLU A 22 6.60 24.92 15.40
CA GLU A 22 7.27 26.05 16.02
C GLU A 22 8.31 25.58 17.06
N GLY A 23 9.45 26.27 17.12
CA GLY A 23 10.54 25.95 18.04
C GLY A 23 11.49 24.84 17.56
N ASP A 24 12.76 24.97 17.92
CA ASP A 24 13.84 24.11 17.42
C ASP A 24 13.69 22.64 17.87
N ALA A 25 13.19 22.42 19.09
CA ALA A 25 12.98 21.08 19.63
C ALA A 25 11.88 20.32 18.85
N MET A 26 10.74 20.96 18.57
CA MET A 26 9.65 20.33 17.81
C MET A 26 10.06 20.07 16.36
N ARG A 27 10.77 21.01 15.73
CA ARG A 27 11.29 20.83 14.36
C ARG A 27 12.30 19.69 14.28
N THR A 28 13.17 19.54 15.28
CA THR A 28 14.09 18.41 15.37
C THR A 28 13.34 17.08 15.44
N ASN A 29 12.34 16.99 16.32
CA ASN A 29 11.51 15.79 16.47
C ASN A 29 10.69 15.49 15.19
N ALA A 30 10.12 16.50 14.55
CA ALA A 30 9.39 16.35 13.28
C ALA A 30 10.32 15.91 12.14
N SER A 31 11.55 16.44 12.10
CA SER A 31 12.57 16.03 11.13
C SER A 31 12.97 14.57 11.32
N LEU A 32 13.07 14.11 12.58
CA LEU A 32 13.35 12.72 12.92
C LEU A 32 12.18 11.80 12.52
N PHE A 33 10.94 12.18 12.83
CA PHE A 33 9.74 11.48 12.35
C PHE A 33 9.76 11.28 10.84
N TRP A 34 10.01 12.36 10.09
CA TRP A 34 10.07 12.31 8.63
C TRP A 34 11.18 11.36 8.14
N SER A 35 12.37 11.43 8.74
CA SER A 35 13.48 10.54 8.40
C SER A 35 13.11 9.08 8.62
N LYS A 36 12.50 8.75 9.76
CA LYS A 36 12.08 7.38 10.07
C LYS A 36 10.98 6.87 9.13
N LEU A 37 10.03 7.74 8.78
CA LEU A 37 9.00 7.41 7.80
C LEU A 37 9.61 7.14 6.42
N ASP A 38 10.64 7.91 6.03
CA ASP A 38 11.36 7.71 4.78
C ASP A 38 12.20 6.43 4.78
N ASP A 39 12.89 6.13 5.87
CA ASP A 39 13.62 4.87 6.05
C ASP A 39 12.69 3.66 5.93
N ALA A 40 11.49 3.75 6.51
CA ALA A 40 10.47 2.70 6.43
C ALA A 40 9.78 2.62 5.05
N SER A 41 9.93 3.63 4.21
CA SER A 41 9.08 3.78 3.02
C SER A 41 9.28 2.72 1.95
N ILE A 42 10.51 2.26 1.78
CA ILE A 42 10.80 1.14 0.90
C ILE A 42 10.17 -0.16 1.42
N VAL A 43 10.13 -0.35 2.75
CA VAL A 43 9.65 -1.58 3.38
C VAL A 43 8.15 -1.72 3.17
N PHE A 44 7.36 -0.70 3.53
CA PHE A 44 5.92 -0.77 3.32
C PHE A 44 5.53 -0.80 1.84
N PHE A 45 6.33 -0.19 0.94
CA PHE A 45 6.09 -0.23 -0.50
C PHE A 45 6.22 -1.66 -1.04
N ILE A 46 7.33 -2.33 -0.73
CA ILE A 46 7.59 -3.71 -1.17
C ILE A 46 6.56 -4.67 -0.56
N LEU A 47 6.31 -4.58 0.75
CA LEU A 47 5.36 -5.46 1.43
C LEU A 47 3.94 -5.32 0.88
N THR A 48 3.53 -4.09 0.51
CA THR A 48 2.23 -3.84 -0.13
C THR A 48 2.14 -4.55 -1.48
N ILE A 49 3.17 -4.45 -2.33
CA ILE A 49 3.21 -5.12 -3.64
C ILE A 49 3.17 -6.64 -3.46
N VAL A 50 4.02 -7.19 -2.58
CA VAL A 50 4.08 -8.62 -2.32
C VAL A 50 2.74 -9.14 -1.78
N ALA A 51 2.10 -8.42 -0.87
CA ALA A 51 0.78 -8.78 -0.36
C ALA A 51 -0.28 -8.78 -1.47
N ALA A 52 -0.33 -7.74 -2.32
CA ALA A 52 -1.26 -7.66 -3.43
C ALA A 52 -1.07 -8.81 -4.44
N ILE A 53 0.18 -9.14 -4.79
CA ILE A 53 0.49 -10.30 -5.64
C ILE A 53 0.06 -11.60 -4.95
N GLY A 54 0.32 -11.74 -3.64
CA GLY A 54 -0.12 -12.88 -2.85
C GLY A 54 -1.65 -13.06 -2.89
N VAL A 55 -2.41 -11.96 -2.83
CA VAL A 55 -3.87 -12.00 -3.00
C VAL A 55 -4.26 -12.48 -4.39
N VAL A 56 -3.60 -12.02 -5.46
CA VAL A 56 -3.84 -12.52 -6.82
C VAL A 56 -3.57 -14.03 -6.91
N VAL A 57 -2.42 -14.47 -6.41
CA VAL A 57 -2.03 -15.90 -6.41
C VAL A 57 -3.04 -16.75 -5.63
N TYR A 58 -3.38 -16.32 -4.41
CA TYR A 58 -4.38 -16.98 -3.57
C TYR A 58 -5.76 -17.02 -4.21
N TYR A 59 -6.08 -16.00 -5.00
CA TYR A 59 -7.34 -15.95 -5.70
C TYR A 59 -7.38 -16.85 -6.94
N TYR A 60 -6.36 -16.82 -7.81
CA TYR A 60 -6.42 -17.59 -9.06
C TYR A 60 -6.06 -19.07 -8.92
N ILE A 61 -5.08 -19.45 -8.08
CA ILE A 61 -4.63 -20.85 -7.99
C ILE A 61 -5.74 -21.80 -7.51
N PRO A 62 -6.43 -21.55 -6.37
CA PRO A 62 -7.46 -22.48 -5.89
C PRO A 62 -8.66 -22.57 -6.83
N PHE A 63 -9.04 -21.46 -7.48
CA PHE A 63 -10.14 -21.45 -8.45
C PHE A 63 -9.81 -22.23 -9.73
N ASN A 64 -8.54 -22.23 -10.17
CA ASN A 64 -8.13 -23.00 -11.34
C ASN A 64 -8.04 -24.51 -11.07
N ASN A 65 -7.72 -24.90 -9.84
CA ASN A 65 -7.49 -26.30 -9.47
C ASN A 65 -8.74 -27.03 -8.96
N GLN A 66 -9.87 -26.33 -8.77
CA GLN A 66 -11.11 -26.93 -8.26
C GLN A 66 -12.12 -27.21 -9.40
N PRO A 67 -12.54 -28.48 -9.62
CA PRO A 67 -13.51 -28.81 -10.65
C PRO A 67 -14.88 -28.21 -10.34
N GLY A 68 -15.55 -27.67 -11.36
CA GLY A 68 -16.92 -27.12 -11.27
C GLY A 68 -17.05 -25.72 -10.66
N ARG A 69 -15.95 -25.08 -10.23
CA ARG A 69 -15.97 -23.68 -9.81
C ARG A 69 -15.69 -22.76 -10.99
N HIS A 70 -16.75 -22.11 -11.48
CA HIS A 70 -16.63 -21.00 -12.41
C HIS A 70 -16.42 -19.69 -11.63
N TYR A 71 -15.53 -18.87 -12.15
CA TYR A 71 -15.20 -17.58 -11.58
C TYR A 71 -16.36 -16.61 -11.68
N LEU A 72 -16.60 -15.84 -10.62
CA LEU A 72 -17.63 -14.81 -10.59
C LEU A 72 -16.97 -13.44 -10.39
N PRO A 73 -17.30 -12.42 -11.22
CA PRO A 73 -16.76 -11.06 -11.09
C PRO A 73 -16.89 -10.48 -9.68
N LYS A 74 -17.95 -10.86 -8.95
CA LYS A 74 -18.16 -10.45 -7.55
C LYS A 74 -17.00 -10.83 -6.62
N TYR A 75 -16.33 -11.97 -6.84
CA TYR A 75 -15.20 -12.38 -6.01
C TYR A 75 -13.95 -11.59 -6.35
N TRP A 76 -13.73 -11.28 -7.62
CA TRP A 76 -12.61 -10.44 -8.02
C TRP A 76 -12.66 -9.06 -7.37
N TRP A 77 -13.84 -8.42 -7.37
CA TRP A 77 -14.03 -7.14 -6.68
C TRP A 77 -13.85 -7.23 -5.16
N ARG A 78 -14.25 -8.36 -4.54
CA ARG A 78 -13.97 -8.60 -3.11
C ARG A 78 -12.48 -8.71 -2.84
N PHE A 79 -11.74 -9.47 -3.65
CA PHE A 79 -10.28 -9.62 -3.48
C PHE A 79 -9.51 -8.33 -3.82
N LEU A 80 -10.02 -7.51 -4.74
CA LEU A 80 -9.50 -6.16 -4.97
C LEU A 80 -9.68 -5.29 -3.72
N ALA A 81 -10.85 -5.32 -3.07
CA ALA A 81 -11.09 -4.60 -1.82
C ALA A 81 -10.19 -5.14 -0.67
N VAL A 82 -10.01 -6.46 -0.57
CA VAL A 82 -9.08 -7.07 0.39
C VAL A 82 -7.65 -6.60 0.15
N SER A 83 -7.19 -6.52 -1.10
CA SER A 83 -5.86 -5.99 -1.46
C SER A 83 -5.69 -4.55 -0.96
N ALA A 84 -6.69 -3.70 -1.20
CA ALA A 84 -6.68 -2.30 -0.73
C ALA A 84 -6.58 -2.20 0.80
N ILE A 85 -7.40 -2.98 1.52
CA ILE A 85 -7.40 -3.02 2.99
C ILE A 85 -6.04 -3.50 3.52
N LEU A 86 -5.47 -4.56 2.94
CA LEU A 86 -4.16 -5.07 3.35
C LEU A 86 -3.06 -4.04 3.12
N GLY A 87 -3.02 -3.39 1.94
CA GLY A 87 -2.06 -2.34 1.65
C GLY A 87 -2.15 -1.17 2.64
N PHE A 88 -3.37 -0.76 3.00
CA PHE A 88 -3.60 0.25 4.02
C PHE A 88 -3.09 -0.20 5.41
N VAL A 89 -3.53 -1.37 5.88
CA VAL A 89 -3.24 -1.89 7.23
C VAL A 89 -1.74 -2.16 7.43
N ILE A 90 -1.08 -2.76 6.44
CA ILE A 90 0.37 -3.00 6.48
C ILE A 90 1.11 -1.68 6.61
N THR A 91 0.74 -0.70 5.79
CA THR A 91 1.43 0.60 5.76
C THR A 91 1.21 1.38 7.04
N ILE A 92 -0.03 1.51 7.51
CA ILE A 92 -0.32 2.26 8.72
C ILE A 92 0.31 1.59 9.94
N GLY A 93 0.31 0.25 10.02
CA GLY A 93 0.96 -0.49 11.11
C GLY A 93 2.46 -0.24 11.18
N ILE A 94 3.15 -0.27 10.03
CA ILE A 94 4.59 0.01 9.96
C ILE A 94 4.87 1.48 10.26
N ALA A 95 4.14 2.42 9.66
CA ALA A 95 4.34 3.85 9.89
C ALA A 95 4.14 4.19 11.38
N MET A 96 3.06 3.69 11.98
CA MET A 96 2.76 3.91 13.40
C MET A 96 3.82 3.30 14.31
N GLY A 97 4.32 2.10 14.00
CA GLY A 97 5.35 1.42 14.79
C GLY A 97 6.77 1.98 14.66
N PHE A 98 7.17 2.46 13.48
CA PHE A 98 8.57 2.84 13.19
C PHE A 98 8.81 4.36 13.14
N ALA A 99 7.81 5.16 12.72
CA ALA A 99 7.99 6.60 12.57
C ALA A 99 7.77 7.33 13.91
N THR A 100 8.72 7.20 14.83
CA THR A 100 8.76 7.93 16.11
C THR A 100 9.76 9.10 16.02
N PRO A 101 9.55 10.20 16.75
CA PRO A 101 8.50 10.48 17.75
C PRO A 101 7.15 10.84 17.12
N LYS A 102 6.05 10.62 17.85
CA LYS A 102 4.70 11.05 17.44
C LYS A 102 4.45 12.48 17.89
N LEU A 103 4.04 13.33 16.95
CA LEU A 103 3.70 14.73 17.21
C LEU A 103 2.29 14.99 16.69
N ASN A 104 1.64 16.05 17.19
CA ASN A 104 0.37 16.48 16.62
C ASN A 104 0.53 16.73 15.11
N GLY A 105 -0.34 16.10 14.31
CA GLY A 105 -0.30 16.17 12.85
C GLY A 105 0.45 15.04 12.15
N THR A 106 1.27 14.22 12.85
CA THR A 106 1.97 13.09 12.20
C THR A 106 1.02 12.02 11.70
N LEU A 107 -0.05 11.73 12.45
CA LEU A 107 -1.05 10.72 12.10
C LEU A 107 -1.68 10.98 10.71
N MET A 108 -1.91 12.25 10.37
CA MET A 108 -2.47 12.62 9.07
C MET A 108 -1.51 12.25 7.93
N ILE A 109 -0.20 12.42 8.12
CA ILE A 109 0.81 12.01 7.15
C ILE A 109 0.80 10.48 7.00
N GLU A 110 0.78 9.76 8.11
CA GLU A 110 0.79 8.28 8.12
C GLU A 110 -0.44 7.70 7.40
N LEU A 111 -1.63 8.26 7.68
CA LEU A 111 -2.88 7.88 7.01
C LEU A 111 -2.83 8.15 5.50
N LYS A 112 -2.29 9.29 5.08
CA LYS A 112 -2.13 9.61 3.66
C LYS A 112 -1.17 8.64 2.96
N VAL A 113 -0.03 8.31 3.58
CA VAL A 113 0.89 7.29 3.03
C VAL A 113 0.18 5.94 2.92
N ALA A 114 -0.59 5.55 3.94
CA ALA A 114 -1.37 4.32 3.91
C ALA A 114 -2.44 4.30 2.81
N LEU A 115 -3.13 5.43 2.57
CA LEU A 115 -4.07 5.56 1.46
C LEU A 115 -3.40 5.43 0.09
N ALA A 116 -2.24 6.07 -0.09
CA ALA A 116 -1.47 5.93 -1.32
C ALA A 116 -1.04 4.47 -1.58
N ASN A 117 -0.65 3.73 -0.54
CA ASN A 117 -0.35 2.30 -0.68
C ASN A 117 -1.59 1.43 -0.86
N ALA A 118 -2.75 1.80 -0.33
CA ALA A 118 -4.00 1.14 -0.66
C ALA A 118 -4.29 1.23 -2.17
N VAL A 119 -4.05 2.40 -2.77
CA VAL A 119 -4.17 2.60 -4.23
C VAL A 119 -3.11 1.78 -4.97
N LEU A 120 -1.86 1.77 -4.51
CA LEU A 120 -0.80 0.92 -5.07
C LEU A 120 -1.23 -0.55 -5.07
N ALA A 121 -1.77 -1.06 -3.96
CA ALA A 121 -2.23 -2.44 -3.84
C ALA A 121 -3.36 -2.77 -4.83
N VAL A 122 -4.28 -1.83 -5.07
CA VAL A 122 -5.35 -1.95 -6.07
C VAL A 122 -4.75 -2.04 -7.48
N VAL A 123 -3.84 -1.13 -7.83
CA VAL A 123 -3.20 -1.10 -9.15
C VAL A 123 -2.37 -2.36 -9.38
N THR A 124 -1.58 -2.79 -8.39
CA THR A 124 -0.80 -4.03 -8.45
C THR A 124 -1.72 -5.24 -8.64
N TYR A 125 -2.77 -5.36 -7.81
CA TYR A 125 -3.73 -6.46 -7.94
C TYR A 125 -4.38 -6.49 -9.34
N TRP A 126 -4.75 -5.33 -9.87
CA TRP A 126 -5.35 -5.22 -11.20
C TRP A 126 -4.40 -5.64 -12.32
N ILE A 127 -3.17 -5.11 -12.35
CA ILE A 127 -2.15 -5.44 -13.36
C ILE A 127 -1.80 -6.93 -13.33
N PHE A 128 -1.58 -7.49 -12.13
CA PHE A 128 -1.24 -8.92 -11.99
C PHE A 128 -2.42 -9.83 -12.32
N SER A 129 -3.65 -9.43 -11.98
CA SER A 129 -4.87 -10.16 -12.41
C SER A 129 -4.99 -10.19 -13.93
N TRP A 130 -4.78 -9.05 -14.58
CA TRP A 130 -4.80 -8.94 -16.03
C TRP A 130 -3.71 -9.82 -16.68
N GLY A 131 -2.48 -9.74 -16.17
CA GLY A 131 -1.37 -10.58 -16.64
C GLY A 131 -1.66 -12.07 -16.48
N TRP A 132 -2.27 -12.46 -15.35
CA TRP A 132 -2.68 -13.85 -15.12
C TRP A 132 -3.74 -14.31 -16.12
N CYS A 133 -4.76 -13.49 -16.39
CA CYS A 133 -5.80 -13.80 -17.36
C CYS A 133 -5.25 -13.93 -18.80
N LYS A 134 -4.24 -13.12 -19.15
CA LYS A 134 -3.67 -13.09 -20.49
C LYS A 134 -2.67 -14.22 -20.77
N TRP A 135 -1.80 -14.53 -19.82
CA TRP A 135 -0.69 -15.47 -20.02
C TRP A 135 -0.79 -16.75 -19.19
N GLY A 136 -1.61 -16.75 -18.14
CA GLY A 136 -1.79 -17.90 -17.26
C GLY A 136 -2.86 -18.88 -17.77
N LYS A 137 -2.79 -20.11 -17.27
CA LYS A 137 -3.93 -21.03 -17.34
C LYS A 137 -4.99 -20.50 -16.39
N THR A 138 -6.17 -20.19 -16.92
CA THR A 138 -7.28 -19.73 -16.09
C THR A 138 -8.60 -20.34 -16.55
N ASN A 139 -9.34 -20.91 -15.60
CA ASN A 139 -10.74 -21.28 -15.78
C ASN A 139 -11.65 -20.08 -15.48
N ALA A 140 -11.06 -18.91 -15.21
CA ALA A 140 -11.76 -17.68 -14.94
C ALA A 140 -12.29 -16.98 -16.18
N TYR A 141 -13.35 -16.22 -15.98
CA TYR A 141 -13.95 -15.33 -16.97
C TYR A 141 -12.94 -14.25 -17.42
N ARG A 142 -12.59 -14.25 -18.70
CA ARG A 142 -11.59 -13.34 -19.31
C ARG A 142 -12.15 -11.96 -19.66
N TYR A 143 -12.83 -11.30 -18.72
CA TYR A 143 -13.35 -9.94 -18.96
C TYR A 143 -12.38 -8.83 -18.52
N LEU A 144 -11.13 -9.20 -18.21
CA LEU A 144 -9.96 -8.34 -18.10
C LEU A 144 -8.99 -8.68 -19.22
#